data_AF-A0A1Y4HKR5-F1
#
_entry.id   AF-A0A1Y4HKR5-F1
#
_cell.length_a   1.000
_cell.length_b   1.000
_cell.length_c   1.000
_cell.angle_alpha   90.00
_cell.angle_beta   90.00
_cell.angle_gamma   90.00
#
_symmetry.space_group_name_H-M   'P 1'
#
loop_
_entity.id
_entity.type
_entity.pdbx_description
1 polymer ?
#
loop_
_entity_poly.entity_id
_entity_poly.type
_entity_poly.pdbx_seq_one_letter_code
_entity_poly.pdbx_strand_id
1 'polypeptide(L)' 'MAARINMNRHVREGWTVGAFIRELAPQIETIMSGQSWRKPFRDKQELVDWCRDNQPYYKKRIPEVNSHFARMYNLK' A
#
# COMPACT_ATOMS: atom_id res chain seq x y z
N MET A 1 -19.28 8.47 2.25
CA MET A 1 -18.36 9.23 1.37
C MET A 1 -16.98 8.61 1.45
N ALA A 2 -16.43 8.12 0.33
CA ALA A 2 -15.05 7.67 0.31
C ALA A 2 -14.13 8.89 0.47
N ALA A 3 -13.37 8.96 1.56
CA ALA A 3 -12.41 10.03 1.76
C ALA A 3 -11.42 10.04 0.58
N ARG A 4 -11.31 11.19 -0.10
CA ARG A 4 -10.35 11.37 -1.18
C ARG A 4 -8.95 11.31 -0.56
N ILE A 5 -8.15 10.33 -0.98
CA ILE A 5 -6.77 10.20 -0.51
C ILE A 5 -5.97 11.40 -1.01
N ASN A 6 -5.34 12.13 -0.09
CA ASN A 6 -4.43 13.22 -0.42
C ASN A 6 -3.06 12.66 -0.83
N MET A 7 -2.83 12.53 -2.14
CA MET A 7 -1.59 11.99 -2.71
C MET A 7 -0.35 12.87 -2.43
N ASN A 8 -0.55 14.16 -2.16
CA ASN A 8 0.54 15.12 -1.97
C ASN A 8 0.90 15.31 -0.50
N ARG A 9 0.19 14.65 0.42
CA ARG A 9 0.54 14.70 1.84
C ARG A 9 1.95 14.14 2.03
N HIS A 10 2.85 14.96 2.58
CA HIS A 10 4.18 14.52 2.98
C HIS A 10 4.09 13.58 4.19
N VAL A 11 4.87 12.51 4.14
CA VAL A 11 4.95 11.49 5.20
C VAL A 11 6.35 11.50 5.82
N ARG A 12 7.39 11.57 4.98
CA ARG A 12 8.80 11.67 5.36
C ARG A 12 9.49 12.61 4.37
N GLU A 13 10.64 13.19 4.73
CA GLU A 13 11.48 14.06 3.89
C GLU A 13 11.46 13.70 2.40
N GLY A 14 10.79 14.50 1.56
CA GLY A 14 10.69 14.27 0.11
C GLY A 14 9.70 13.16 -0.33
N TRP A 15 9.12 12.41 0.60
CA TRP A 15 8.19 11.30 0.34
C TRP A 15 6.74 11.67 0.64
N THR A 16 5.93 11.67 -0.41
CA THR A 16 4.47 11.85 -0.31
C THR A 16 3.74 10.51 -0.27
N VAL A 17 2.47 10.51 0.15
CA VAL A 17 1.58 9.34 0.04
C VAL A 17 1.62 8.74 -1.38
N GLY A 18 1.59 9.57 -2.41
CA GLY A 18 1.68 9.14 -3.80
C GLY A 18 3.02 8.49 -4.15
N ALA A 19 4.14 8.96 -3.57
CA ALA A 19 5.44 8.33 -3.75
C ALA A 19 5.45 6.90 -3.19
N PHE A 20 4.94 6.70 -1.97
CA PHE A 20 4.81 5.37 -1.38
C PHE A 20 3.92 4.43 -2.21
N ILE A 21 2.79 4.93 -2.73
CA ILE A 21 1.92 4.12 -3.60
C ILE A 21 2.66 3.69 -4.87
N ARG A 22 3.38 4.61 -5.53
CA ARG A 22 4.12 4.29 -6.76
C ARG A 22 5.20 3.22 -6.54
N GLU A 23 5.94 3.30 -5.43
CA GLU A 23 7.00 2.31 -5.15
C GLU A 23 6.45 0.92 -4.83
N LEU A 24 5.33 0.85 -4.11
CA LEU A 24 4.76 -0.43 -3.68
C LEU A 24 3.91 -1.11 -4.77
N ALA A 25 3.33 -0.32 -5.69
CA ALA A 25 2.35 -0.82 -6.66
C ALA A 25 2.85 -2.00 -7.51
N PRO A 26 4.05 -1.99 -8.12
CA PRO A 26 4.50 -3.10 -8.97
C PRO A 26 4.60 -4.43 -8.21
N GLN A 27 5.08 -4.39 -6.96
CA GLN A 27 5.20 -5.57 -6.11
C GLN A 27 3.84 -6.09 -5.67
N ILE A 28 2.94 -5.20 -5.25
CA ILE A 28 1.58 -5.56 -4.84
C ILE A 28 0.82 -6.13 -6.04
N GLU A 29 0.93 -5.54 -7.23
CA GLU A 29 0.31 -6.05 -8.46
C GLU A 29 0.79 -7.46 -8.78
N THR A 30 2.10 -7.70 -8.74
CA THR A 30 2.68 -9.03 -8.96
C THR A 30 2.20 -10.06 -7.93
N ILE A 31 2.02 -9.66 -6.67
CA ILE A 31 1.47 -10.53 -5.61
C ILE A 31 -0.01 -10.82 -5.86
N MET A 32 -0.80 -9.80 -6.17
CA MET A 32 -2.24 -9.94 -6.35
C MET A 32 -2.64 -10.63 -7.66
N SER A 33 -1.80 -10.54 -8.70
CA SER A 33 -1.97 -11.27 -9.97
C SER A 33 -1.56 -12.76 -9.87
N GLY A 34 -1.00 -13.18 -8.74
CA GLY A 34 -0.50 -14.55 -8.55
C GLY A 34 0.82 -14.84 -9.26
N GLN A 35 1.54 -13.80 -9.69
CA GLN A 35 2.85 -13.91 -10.35
C GLN A 35 4.04 -13.83 -9.38
N SER A 36 3.76 -13.73 -8.07
CA SER A 36 4.77 -13.75 -7.00
C SER A 36 4.85 -15.13 -6.34
N TRP A 37 6.00 -15.44 -5.75
CA TRP A 37 6.14 -16.58 -4.82
C TRP A 37 5.19 -16.46 -3.63
N ARG A 38 4.83 -15.22 -3.27
CA ARG A 38 3.87 -14.93 -2.23
C ARG A 38 2.46 -15.00 -2.81
N LYS A 39 1.57 -15.73 -2.13
CA LYS A 39 0.13 -15.74 -2.45
C LYS A 39 -0.49 -14.35 -2.33
N PRO A 40 -1.54 -14.03 -3.12
CA PRO A 40 -2.35 -12.82 -2.96
C PRO A 40 -2.78 -12.58 -1.51
N PHE A 41 -2.88 -11.31 -1.12
CA PHE A 41 -3.34 -10.92 0.21
C PHE A 41 -4.81 -11.34 0.40
N ARG A 42 -5.10 -11.96 1.55
CA ARG A 42 -6.46 -12.46 1.85
C ARG A 42 -7.36 -11.38 2.44
N ASP A 43 -6.78 -10.49 3.22
CA ASP A 43 -7.48 -9.45 3.95
C ASP A 43 -6.66 -8.16 4.03
N LYS A 44 -7.30 -7.11 4.52
CA LYS A 44 -6.66 -5.80 4.66
C LYS A 44 -5.49 -5.83 5.65
N GLN A 45 -5.55 -6.67 6.69
CA GLN A 45 -4.52 -6.72 7.72
C GLN A 45 -3.21 -7.28 7.15
N GLU A 46 -3.29 -8.32 6.32
CA GLU A 46 -2.16 -8.92 5.62
C GLU A 46 -1.48 -7.92 4.68
N LEU A 47 -2.27 -7.15 3.92
CA LEU A 47 -1.77 -6.07 3.07
C LEU A 47 -1.10 -4.97 3.89
N VAL A 48 -1.70 -4.55 5.02
CA VAL A 48 -1.20 -3.49 5.89
C VAL A 48 0.16 -3.85 6.49
N ASP A 49 0.31 -5.08 6.97
CA ASP A 49 1.56 -5.54 7.57
C ASP A 49 2.64 -5.69 6.49
N TRP A 50 2.28 -6.21 5.32
CA TRP A 50 3.21 -6.26 4.18
C TRP A 50 3.66 -4.85 3.76
N CYS A 51 2.77 -3.88 3.65
CA CYS A 51 3.13 -2.49 3.33
C CYS A 51 4.09 -1.92 4.37
N ARG A 52 3.81 -2.08 5.67
CA ARG A 52 4.69 -1.60 6.75
C ARG A 52 6.11 -2.14 6.62
N ASP A 53 6.24 -3.43 6.32
CA ASP A 53 7.53 -4.12 6.29
C ASP A 53 8.30 -3.84 5.00
N ASN A 54 7.62 -3.60 3.88
CA ASN A 54 8.24 -3.44 2.55
C ASN A 54 8.33 -1.99 2.06
N GLN A 55 7.56 -1.07 2.63
CA GLN A 55 7.62 0.32 2.22
C GLN A 55 9.00 0.92 2.51
N PRO A 56 9.52 1.74 1.59
CA PRO A 56 10.85 2.29 1.71
C PRO A 56 10.90 3.31 2.85
N TYR A 57 12.02 3.43 3.56
CA TYR A 57 12.32 4.55 4.48
C TYR A 57 11.43 4.77 5.73
N TYR A 58 10.23 4.22 5.80
CA TYR A 58 9.27 4.51 6.87
C TYR A 58 8.61 3.21 7.32
N LYS A 59 9.03 2.59 8.42
CA LYS A 59 8.49 1.27 8.84
C LYS A 59 7.23 1.36 9.70
N LYS A 60 6.38 2.36 9.45
CA LYS A 60 5.11 2.59 10.14
C LYS A 60 3.96 2.59 9.13
N ARG A 61 2.76 2.24 9.61
CA ARG A 61 1.55 2.23 8.78
C ARG A 61 1.29 3.64 8.23
N ILE A 62 1.00 3.74 6.94
CA ILE A 62 0.49 4.95 6.29
C ILE A 62 -0.98 4.66 5.92
N PRO A 63 -1.97 5.15 6.70
CA PRO A 63 -3.38 4.78 6.52
C PRO A 63 -3.91 5.00 5.11
N GLU A 64 -3.42 6.04 4.42
CA GLU A 64 -3.82 6.38 3.07
C GLU A 64 -3.29 5.38 2.03
N VAL A 65 -2.03 4.95 2.16
CA VAL A 65 -1.43 3.91 1.28
C VAL A 65 -2.17 2.60 1.48
N ASN A 66 -2.41 2.22 2.74
CA ASN A 66 -3.13 1.00 3.07
C ASN A 66 -4.57 1.03 2.53
N SER A 67 -5.28 2.14 2.72
CA SER A 67 -6.64 2.32 2.22
C SER A 67 -6.71 2.35 0.70
N HIS A 68 -5.67 2.87 0.03
CA HIS A 68 -5.58 2.88 -1.43
C HIS A 68 -5.61 1.46 -1.99
N PHE A 69 -4.67 0.62 -1.55
CA PHE A 69 -4.53 -0.75 -2.05
C PHE A 69 -5.67 -1.66 -1.58
N ALA A 70 -6.11 -1.54 -0.31
CA ALA A 70 -7.23 -2.34 0.18
C ALA A 70 -8.50 -2.10 -0.64
N ARG A 71 -8.76 -0.84 -1.02
CA ARG A 71 -9.89 -0.51 -1.91
C ARG A 71 -9.67 -1.00 -3.34
N MET A 72 -8.45 -0.87 -3.88
CA MET A 72 -8.12 -1.33 -5.23
C MET A 72 -8.40 -2.83 -5.42
N TYR A 73 -8.11 -3.64 -4.40
CA TYR A 73 -8.26 -5.09 -4.44
C TYR A 73 -9.49 -5.61 -3.67
N ASN A 74 -10.40 -4.74 -3.25
CA ASN A 74 -11.61 -5.09 -2.49
C ASN A 74 -11.33 -5.93 -1.22
N LEU A 75 -10.21 -5.68 -0.55
CA LEU A 75 -9.83 -6.35 0.69
C LEU A 75 -10.60 -5.74 1.86
N LYS A 76 -11.24 -6.62 2.66
CA LYS A 76 -12.01 -6.25 3.86
C LYS A 76 -11.10 -6.10 5.07
#